data_AF-A0A496TJ42-F1
#
_entry.id   AF-A0A496TJ42-F1
#
_cell.length_a   1.000
_cell.length_b   1.000
_cell.length_c   1.000
_cell.angle_alpha   90.00
_cell.angle_beta   90.00
_cell.angle_gamma   90.00
#
_symmetry.space_group_name_H-M   'P 1'
#
loop_
_entity.id
_entity.type
_entity.pdbx_description
1 polymer ?
#
loop_
_entity_poly.entity_id
_entity_poly.type
_entity_poly.pdbx_seq_one_letter_code
_entity_poly.pdbx_strand_id
1 'polypeptide(L)' 'MMKVPNEFQKTLKAKNIEVIAENTNKAVQIYNELATKKRVVGAFHLTC' A
#
# COMPACT_ATOMS: atom_id res chain seq x y z
N MET A 1 -6.91 -3.72 -14.18
CA MET A 1 -6.82 -2.71 -13.09
C MET A 1 -7.23 -3.33 -11.77
N MET A 2 -6.31 -3.40 -10.81
CA MET A 2 -6.56 -3.99 -9.50
C MET A 2 -7.37 -3.02 -8.61
N LYS A 3 -8.40 -3.55 -7.93
CA LYS A 3 -9.16 -2.82 -6.90
C LYS A 3 -8.86 -3.45 -5.55
N VAL A 4 -8.60 -2.63 -4.54
CA VAL A 4 -8.41 -3.09 -3.16
C VAL A 4 -9.77 -3.10 -2.46
N PRO A 5 -10.27 -4.25 -1.98
CA PRO A 5 -11.54 -4.32 -1.28
C PRO A 5 -11.57 -3.47 -0.01
N ASN A 6 -12.71 -2.84 0.28
CA ASN A 6 -12.87 -2.04 1.50
C ASN A 6 -12.72 -2.87 2.79
N GLU A 7 -13.12 -4.15 2.75
CA GLU A 7 -12.99 -5.06 3.89
C GLU A 7 -11.51 -5.29 4.24
N PHE A 8 -10.66 -5.48 3.24
CA PHE A 8 -9.22 -5.63 3.43
C PHE A 8 -8.61 -4.42 4.15
N GLN A 9 -8.98 -3.20 3.74
CA GLN A 9 -8.51 -1.97 4.40
C GLN A 9 -9.01 -1.89 5.85
N LYS A 10 -10.27 -2.26 6.12
CA LYS A 10 -10.81 -2.29 7.48
C LYS A 10 -10.07 -3.29 8.37
N THR A 11 -9.79 -4.49 7.87
CA THR A 11 -9.05 -5.52 8.60
C THR A 11 -7.64 -5.07 8.97
N LEU A 12 -6.93 -4.43 8.03
CA LEU A 12 -5.60 -3.91 8.30
C LEU A 12 -5.62 -2.71 9.25
N LYS A 13 -6.59 -1.80 9.09
CA LYS A 13 -6.77 -0.67 10.01
C LYS A 13 -7.06 -1.14 11.44
N ALA A 14 -7.87 -2.18 11.63
CA ALA A 14 -8.13 -2.78 12.94
C ALA A 14 -6.87 -3.37 13.60
N LYS A 15 -5.85 -3.71 12.79
CA LYS A 15 -4.52 -4.17 13.25
C LYS A 15 -3.51 -3.01 13.40
N ASN A 16 -3.97 -1.75 13.36
CA ASN A 16 -3.13 -0.55 13.33
C ASN A 16 -2.15 -0.51 12.14
N ILE A 17 -2.53 -1.10 11.02
CA ILE A 17 -1.76 -1.06 9.77
C ILE A 17 -2.44 -0.06 8.82
N GLU A 18 -1.72 1.01 8.50
CA GLU A 18 -2.10 1.99 7.49
C GLU A 18 -1.97 1.39 6.08
N VAL A 19 -2.98 1.58 5.23
CA VAL A 19 -3.00 1.08 3.85
C VAL A 19 -3.04 2.27 2.90
N ILE A 20 -2.08 2.32 1.98
CA ILE A 20 -2.03 3.31 0.90
C ILE A 20 -2.18 2.53 -0.42
N ALA A 21 -3.27 2.78 -1.15
CA ALA A 21 -3.56 2.13 -2.41
C ALA A 21 -3.50 3.16 -3.55
N GLU A 22 -2.50 3.02 -4.41
CA GLU A 22 -2.22 3.93 -5.53
C GLU A 22 -1.78 3.10 -6.74
N ASN A 23 -1.66 3.74 -7.92
CA ASN A 23 -1.03 3.06 -9.05
C ASN A 23 0.44 2.70 -8.71
N THR A 24 0.99 1.70 -9.40
CA THR A 24 2.32 1.16 -9.07
C THR A 24 3.41 2.24 -9.08
N ASN A 25 3.39 3.17 -10.05
CA ASN A 25 4.39 4.24 -10.12
C ASN A 25 4.38 5.13 -8.87
N LYS A 26 3.21 5.59 -8.43
CA LYS A 26 3.06 6.42 -7.24
C LYS A 26 3.28 5.62 -5.95
N ALA A 27 2.83 4.38 -5.90
CA ALA A 27 3.06 3.49 -4.77
C ALA A 27 4.57 3.25 -4.53
N VAL A 28 5.38 3.08 -5.60
CA VAL A 28 6.83 2.93 -5.50
C VAL A 28 7.48 4.19 -4.94
N GLN A 29 7.06 5.38 -5.41
CA GLN A 29 7.56 6.65 -4.88
C GLN A 29 7.28 6.79 -3.38
N ILE A 30 6.03 6.55 -2.97
CA ILE A 30 5.63 6.60 -1.56
C ILE A 30 6.42 5.58 -0.72
N TYR A 31 6.57 4.35 -1.22
CA TYR A 31 7.35 3.32 -0.53
C TYR A 31 8.80 3.78 -0.30
N ASN A 32 9.47 4.30 -1.33
CA ASN A 32 10.86 4.75 -1.22
C ASN A 32 11.02 5.88 -0.20
N GLU A 33 10.07 6.82 -0.15
CA GLU A 33 10.07 7.88 0.86
C GLU A 33 9.83 7.36 2.29
N LEU A 34 8.95 6.37 2.45
CA LEU A 34 8.58 5.83 3.76
C LEU A 34 9.58 4.80 4.29
N ALA A 35 10.23 4.03 3.41
CA ALA A 35 11.17 2.96 3.78
C ALA A 35 12.39 3.48 4.54
N THR A 36 12.75 4.74 4.33
CA THR A 36 13.83 5.41 5.07
C THR A 36 13.40 5.96 6.43
N LYS A 37 12.08 6.06 6.69
CA LYS A 37 11.50 6.75 7.85
C LYS A 37 10.81 5.81 8.83
N LYS A 38 10.17 4.75 8.34
CA LYS A 38 9.38 3.82 9.16
C LYS A 38 9.35 2.41 8.58
N ARG A 39 8.93 1.45 9.41
CA ARG A 39 8.65 0.09 8.94
C ARG A 39 7.48 0.13 7.96
N VAL A 40 7.72 -0.35 6.74
CA VAL A 40 6.75 -0.34 5.64
C VAL A 40 6.90 -1.60 4.80
N VAL A 41 5.79 -2.06 4.23
CA VAL A 41 5.74 -3.17 3.27
C VAL A 41 5.05 -2.67 2.01
N GLY A 42 5.63 -2.95 0.84
CA GLY A 42 5.05 -2.64 -0.46
C GLY A 42 4.52 -3.90 -1.14
N ALA A 43 3.37 -3.79 -1.81
CA ALA A 43 2.83 -4.81 -2.69
C ALA A 43 2.52 -4.15 -4.04
N PHE A 44 3.16 -4.63 -5.12
CA PHE A 44 3.11 -3.99 -6.43
C PHE A 44 2.55 -4.95 -7.48
N HIS A 45 1.48 -4.53 -8.14
CA HIS A 45 0.97 -5.21 -9.32
C HIS A 45 1.65 -4.61 -10.55
N LEU A 46 2.50 -5.40 -11.22
CA LEU A 46 3.37 -4.90 -12.30
C LEU A 46 2.66 -4.84 -13.67
N THR A 47 1.55 -5.54 -13.80
CA THR A 47 0.70 -5.58 -15.00
C THR A 47 -0.68 -4.99 -14.69
N CYS A 48 -1.62 -5.05 -15.63
CA CYS A 48 -2.99 -4.54 -15.46
C CYS A 48 -4.03 -5.62 -15.75
#